data_AF-D4BDZ4-F1
#
_entry.id   AF-D4BDZ4-F1
#
_cell.length_a   1.000
_cell.length_b   1.000
_cell.length_c   1.000
_cell.angle_alpha   90.00
_cell.angle_beta   90.00
_cell.angle_gamma   90.00
#
_symmetry.space_group_name_H-M   'P 1'
#
loop_
_entity.id
_entity.type
_entity.pdbx_description
1 polymer ?
#
loop_
_entity_poly.entity_id
_entity_poly.type
_entity_poly.pdbx_seq_one_letter_code
_entity_poly.pdbx_strand_id
1 'polypeptide(L)'
;MNNKYLFKIILMILFTLHSSLLFAVDKVIIEKMPQDLQDFFESADACEGWISDFDPSLEETTYKIVESAIKENCSDIERKLSSMKNKYKSNKDCSARLTVYDDTIIIYDEYKNTRMKNKSN
;
A
#
# COMPACT_ATOMS: atom_id res chain seq x y z
N MET A 1 10.82 -37.56 -18.75
CA MET A 1 10.55 -36.45 -17.81
C MET A 1 9.16 -36.68 -17.22
N ASN A 2 9.05 -36.92 -15.90
CA ASN A 2 7.83 -37.43 -15.27
C ASN A 2 6.64 -36.46 -15.49
N ASN A 3 5.52 -36.97 -16.00
CA ASN A 3 4.33 -36.18 -16.38
C ASN A 3 3.79 -35.31 -15.21
N LYS A 4 4.04 -35.74 -13.96
CA LYS A 4 3.73 -35.00 -12.73
C LYS A 4 4.53 -33.70 -12.54
N TYR A 5 5.79 -33.65 -12.98
CA TYR A 5 6.63 -32.44 -12.89
C TYR A 5 6.23 -31.41 -13.95
N LEU A 6 5.91 -31.87 -15.16
CA LEU A 6 5.35 -31.02 -16.22
C LEU A 6 4.05 -30.34 -15.78
N PHE A 7 3.13 -31.09 -15.14
CA PHE A 7 1.89 -30.54 -14.63
C PHE A 7 2.10 -29.47 -13.54
N LYS A 8 3.06 -29.69 -12.62
CA LYS A 8 3.43 -28.69 -11.60
C LYS A 8 4.02 -27.42 -12.20
N ILE A 9 4.88 -27.55 -13.20
CA ILE A 9 5.49 -26.41 -13.91
C ILE A 9 4.41 -25.60 -14.63
N ILE A 10 3.47 -26.27 -15.31
CA ILE A 10 2.35 -25.61 -15.99
C ILE A 10 1.45 -24.86 -14.98
N LEU A 11 1.14 -25.46 -13.82
CA LEU A 11 0.38 -24.80 -12.76
C LEU A 11 1.10 -23.57 -12.19
N MET A 12 2.42 -23.65 -11.97
CA MET A 12 3.20 -22.50 -11.53
C MET A 12 3.21 -21.38 -12.57
N ILE A 13 3.39 -21.72 -13.85
CA ILE A 13 3.37 -20.73 -14.95
C ILE A 13 1.99 -20.08 -15.09
N LEU A 14 0.90 -20.86 -14.96
CA LEU A 14 -0.45 -20.31 -14.98
C LEU A 14 -0.72 -19.38 -13.79
N PHE A 15 -0.22 -19.73 -12.61
CA PHE A 15 -0.37 -18.90 -11.42
C PHE A 15 0.42 -17.58 -11.52
N THR A 16 1.66 -17.62 -12.03
CA THR A 16 2.46 -16.40 -12.23
C THR A 16 1.92 -15.53 -13.36
N LEU A 17 1.40 -16.12 -14.44
CA LEU A 17 0.70 -15.38 -15.51
C LEU A 17 -0.58 -14.73 -15.02
N HIS A 18 -1.37 -15.41 -14.18
CA HIS A 18 -2.60 -14.86 -13.64
C HIS A 18 -2.31 -13.69 -12.68
N SER A 19 -1.29 -13.83 -11.84
CA SER A 19 -0.85 -12.78 -10.92
C SER A 19 -0.34 -11.54 -11.68
N SER A 20 0.48 -11.72 -12.71
CA SER A 20 1.00 -10.61 -13.52
C SER A 20 -0.08 -9.92 -14.38
N LEU A 21 -1.13 -10.64 -14.81
CA LEU A 21 -2.27 -10.05 -15.50
C LEU A 21 -3.13 -9.16 -14.58
N LEU A 22 -3.32 -9.55 -13.32
CA LEU A 22 -4.06 -8.74 -12.34
C LEU A 22 -3.38 -7.40 -12.06
N PHE A 23 -2.05 -7.39 -11.88
CA PHE A 23 -1.28 -6.15 -11.68
C PHE A 23 -1.32 -5.21 -12.89
N ALA A 24 -1.33 -5.74 -14.11
CA ALA A 24 -1.41 -4.93 -15.33
C ALA A 24 -2.79 -4.28 -15.52
N VAL A 25 -3.87 -4.98 -15.16
CA VAL A 25 -5.24 -4.46 -15.21
C VAL A 25 -5.42 -3.33 -14.19
N ASP A 26 -4.89 -3.49 -12.97
CA ASP A 26 -4.96 -2.47 -11.93
C ASP A 26 -4.30 -1.15 -12.35
N LYS A 27 -3.12 -1.21 -12.99
CA LYS A 27 -2.40 -0.01 -13.46
C LYS A 27 -3.22 0.79 -14.48
N VAL A 28 -3.84 0.13 -15.46
CA VAL A 28 -4.67 0.78 -16.49
C VAL A 28 -5.95 1.39 -15.90
N ILE A 29 -6.48 0.80 -14.82
CA ILE A 29 -7.66 1.33 -14.14
C ILE A 29 -7.29 2.58 -13.33
N ILE A 30 -6.13 2.60 -12.65
CA ILE A 30 -5.64 3.76 -11.88
C ILE A 30 -5.37 4.97 -12.79
N GLU A 31 -4.70 4.79 -13.93
CA GLU A 31 -4.40 5.90 -14.87
C GLU A 31 -5.66 6.57 -15.45
N LYS A 32 -6.81 5.90 -15.39
CA LYS A 32 -8.11 6.43 -15.82
C LYS A 32 -8.92 7.07 -14.68
N MET A 33 -8.47 6.95 -13.44
CA MET A 33 -9.16 7.57 -12.30
C MET A 33 -8.90 9.08 -12.28
N PRO A 34 -9.76 9.87 -11.63
CA PRO A 34 -9.52 11.27 -11.36
C PRO A 34 -8.15 11.55 -10.73
N GLN A 35 -7.51 12.67 -11.10
CA GLN A 35 -6.15 13.00 -10.67
C GLN A 35 -5.99 13.01 -9.14
N ASP A 36 -6.98 13.54 -8.41
CA ASP A 36 -6.92 13.58 -6.95
C ASP A 36 -6.97 12.19 -6.28
N LEU A 37 -7.53 11.19 -6.94
CA LEU A 37 -7.43 9.79 -6.52
C LEU A 37 -6.06 9.21 -6.81
N GLN A 38 -5.50 9.51 -7.99
CA GLN A 38 -4.14 9.08 -8.34
C GLN A 38 -3.13 9.65 -7.33
N ASP A 39 -3.21 10.95 -7.04
CA ASP A 39 -2.35 11.62 -6.05
C ASP A 39 -2.51 11.00 -4.64
N PHE A 40 -3.74 10.63 -4.28
CA PHE A 40 -4.01 9.92 -3.03
C PHE A 40 -3.36 8.52 -3.02
N PHE A 41 -3.51 7.74 -4.08
CA PHE A 41 -2.92 6.39 -4.17
C PHE A 41 -1.40 6.44 -4.10
N GLU A 42 -0.77 7.38 -4.81
CA GLU A 42 0.68 7.57 -4.73
C GLU A 42 1.14 7.91 -3.31
N SER A 43 0.42 8.82 -2.63
CA SER A 43 0.72 9.16 -1.23
C SER A 43 0.54 7.96 -0.29
N ALA A 44 -0.49 7.15 -0.51
CA ALA A 44 -0.82 5.99 0.31
C ALA A 44 0.18 4.85 0.12
N ASP A 45 0.53 4.52 -1.13
CA ASP A 45 1.56 3.54 -1.47
C ASP A 45 2.93 3.96 -0.90
N ALA A 46 3.28 5.25 -0.99
CA ALA A 46 4.50 5.78 -0.40
C ALA A 46 4.50 5.64 1.13
N CYS A 47 3.36 5.91 1.78
CA CYS A 47 3.21 5.73 3.23
C CYS A 47 3.48 4.28 3.65
N GLU A 48 2.88 3.30 2.98
CA GLU A 48 3.10 1.88 3.27
C GLU A 48 4.57 1.48 3.05
N GLY A 49 5.18 1.93 1.95
CA GLY A 49 6.59 1.67 1.66
C GLY A 49 7.51 2.18 2.77
N TRP A 50 7.35 3.43 3.20
CA TRP A 50 8.16 3.99 4.27
C TRP A 50 7.93 3.32 5.64
N ILE A 51 6.71 2.88 5.93
CA ILE A 51 6.44 2.10 7.15
C ILE A 51 7.11 0.73 7.08
N SER A 52 7.13 0.09 5.90
CA SER A 52 7.84 -1.17 5.70
C SER A 52 9.35 -1.03 5.91
N ASP A 53 9.91 0.14 5.62
CA ASP A 53 11.33 0.45 5.82
C ASP A 53 11.65 0.91 7.27
N PHE A 54 10.63 1.03 8.13
CA PHE A 54 10.83 1.43 9.52
C PHE A 54 11.50 0.32 10.33
N ASP A 55 12.73 0.58 10.77
CA ASP A 55 13.45 -0.27 11.70
C ASP A 55 14.05 0.57 12.85
N PRO A 56 13.66 0.32 14.12
CA PRO A 56 14.20 1.02 15.29
C PRO A 56 15.71 0.84 15.51
N SER A 57 16.33 -0.14 14.86
CA SER A 57 17.77 -0.44 14.97
C SER A 57 18.63 0.31 13.94
N LEU A 58 18.01 1.10 13.05
CA LEU A 58 18.70 1.93 12.08
C LEU A 58 19.63 2.95 12.77
N GLU A 59 20.71 3.30 12.07
CA GLU A 59 21.57 4.42 12.47
C GLU A 59 20.73 5.70 12.61
N GLU A 60 21.05 6.55 13.60
CA GLU A 60 20.27 7.73 13.96
C GLU A 60 19.89 8.63 12.78
N THR A 61 20.83 8.87 11.85
CA THR A 61 20.59 9.68 10.65
C THR A 61 19.52 9.04 9.76
N THR A 62 19.66 7.74 9.48
CA THR A 62 18.73 6.98 8.64
C THR A 62 17.37 6.85 9.31
N TYR A 63 17.34 6.55 10.62
CA TYR A 63 16.12 6.52 11.41
C TYR A 63 15.34 7.84 11.29
N LYS A 64 16.01 8.99 11.42
CA LYS A 64 15.39 10.32 11.29
C LYS A 64 14.85 10.59 9.89
N ILE A 65 15.54 10.13 8.84
CA ILE A 65 15.07 10.27 7.45
C ILE A 65 13.79 9.46 7.25
N VAL A 66 13.79 8.19 7.64
CA VAL A 66 12.61 7.31 7.54
C VAL A 66 11.45 7.86 8.36
N GLU A 67 11.68 8.27 9.60
CA GLU A 67 10.64 8.82 10.46
C GLU A 67 10.03 10.12 9.89
N SER A 68 10.86 10.95 9.25
CA SER A 68 10.40 12.17 8.58
C SER A 68 9.57 11.86 7.35
N ALA A 69 10.00 10.91 6.52
CA ALA A 69 9.27 10.47 5.34
C ALA A 69 7.91 9.83 5.70
N ILE A 70 7.86 9.00 6.75
CA ILE A 70 6.60 8.46 7.27
C ILE A 70 5.68 9.60 7.73
N LYS A 71 6.21 10.60 8.45
CA LYS A 71 5.40 11.74 8.91
C LYS A 71 4.83 12.54 7.74
N GLU A 72 5.64 12.80 6.72
CA GLU A 72 5.23 13.56 5.53
C GLU A 72 4.13 12.84 4.75
N ASN A 73 4.28 11.54 4.52
CA ASN A 73 3.37 10.77 3.66
C ASN A 73 2.14 10.24 4.40
N CYS A 74 2.26 9.87 5.67
CA CYS A 74 1.21 9.17 6.42
C CYS A 74 0.36 10.05 7.35
N SER A 75 0.83 11.24 7.75
CA SER A 75 0.19 11.98 8.86
C SER A 75 -1.28 12.33 8.65
N ASP A 76 -1.67 12.54 7.40
CA ASP A 76 -3.03 12.90 6.99
C ASP A 76 -3.80 11.77 6.31
N ILE A 77 -3.25 10.54 6.28
CA ILE A 77 -3.75 9.48 5.40
C ILE A 77 -5.20 9.07 5.70
N GLU A 78 -5.55 8.97 6.99
CA GLU A 78 -6.91 8.65 7.45
C GLU A 78 -7.93 9.70 7.00
N ARG A 79 -7.59 10.98 7.19
CA ARG A 79 -8.41 12.11 6.78
C ARG A 79 -8.59 12.16 5.26
N LYS A 80 -7.50 11.95 4.52
CA LYS A 80 -7.52 11.91 3.04
C LYS A 80 -8.38 10.75 2.53
N LEU A 81 -8.19 9.53 3.07
CA LEU A 81 -8.97 8.36 2.69
C LEU A 81 -10.47 8.57 2.93
N SER A 82 -10.83 9.06 4.12
CA SER A 82 -12.23 9.37 4.46
C SER A 82 -12.84 10.41 3.51
N SER A 83 -12.09 11.46 3.20
CA SER A 83 -12.50 12.49 2.23
C SER A 83 -12.73 11.90 0.83
N MET A 84 -11.80 11.07 0.34
CA MET A 84 -11.91 10.42 -0.97
C MET A 84 -13.09 9.46 -1.04
N LYS A 85 -13.29 8.64 0.00
CA LYS A 85 -14.45 7.74 0.11
C LYS A 85 -15.76 8.51 0.08
N ASN A 86 -15.84 9.63 0.79
CA ASN A 86 -17.04 10.47 0.77
C ASN A 86 -17.28 11.12 -0.60
N LYS A 87 -16.23 11.62 -1.24
CA LYS A 87 -16.30 12.25 -2.57
C LYS A 87 -16.74 11.27 -3.66
N TYR A 88 -16.22 10.04 -3.61
CA TYR A 88 -16.42 9.04 -4.65
C TYR A 88 -17.40 7.92 -4.30
N LYS A 89 -18.16 8.05 -3.20
CA LYS A 89 -19.13 7.02 -2.73
C LYS A 89 -20.15 6.55 -3.77
N SER A 90 -20.50 7.41 -4.73
CA SER A 90 -21.47 7.08 -5.79
C SER A 90 -20.81 6.46 -7.03
N ASN A 91 -19.48 6.46 -7.11
CA ASN A 91 -18.72 5.83 -8.19
C ASN A 91 -18.22 4.46 -7.72
N LYS A 92 -18.81 3.39 -8.26
CA LYS A 92 -18.55 2.02 -7.82
C LYS A 92 -17.07 1.63 -7.98
N ASP A 93 -16.44 2.00 -9.08
CA ASP A 93 -15.06 1.59 -9.39
C ASP A 93 -14.07 2.34 -8.50
N CYS A 94 -14.25 3.65 -8.33
CA CYS A 94 -13.43 4.45 -7.41
C CYS A 94 -13.62 4.01 -5.96
N SER A 95 -14.86 3.78 -5.54
CA SER A 95 -15.18 3.32 -4.19
C SER A 95 -14.57 1.96 -3.90
N ALA A 96 -14.60 1.02 -4.84
CA ALA A 96 -14.00 -0.31 -4.67
C ALA A 96 -12.47 -0.23 -4.59
N ARG A 97 -11.82 0.66 -5.35
CA ARG A 97 -10.36 0.83 -5.24
C ARG A 97 -9.96 1.45 -3.90
N LEU A 98 -10.73 2.41 -3.40
CA LEU A 98 -10.46 3.07 -2.12
C LEU A 98 -10.53 2.11 -0.91
N THR A 99 -11.22 0.97 -0.99
CA THR A 99 -11.22 0.00 0.12
C THR A 99 -9.90 -0.75 0.28
N VAL A 100 -9.05 -0.79 -0.76
CA VAL A 100 -7.70 -1.39 -0.65
C VAL A 100 -6.88 -0.66 0.42
N TYR A 101 -7.09 0.65 0.55
CA TYR A 101 -6.33 1.51 1.46
C TYR A 101 -6.90 1.54 2.90
N ASP A 102 -7.90 0.72 3.22
CA ASP A 102 -8.31 0.52 4.61
C ASP A 102 -7.20 -0.15 5.43
N ASP A 103 -6.46 -1.06 4.80
CA ASP A 103 -5.32 -1.74 5.43
C ASP A 103 -4.16 -0.77 5.70
N THR A 104 -3.98 0.27 4.88
CA THR A 104 -2.99 1.34 5.13
C THR A 104 -3.21 2.02 6.48
N ILE A 105 -4.46 2.21 6.89
CA ILE A 105 -4.78 2.84 8.19
C ILE A 105 -4.35 1.93 9.33
N ILE A 106 -4.62 0.62 9.21
CA ILE A 106 -4.22 -0.38 10.20
C ILE A 106 -2.69 -0.42 10.32
N ILE A 107 -1.98 -0.48 9.20
CA ILE A 107 -0.51 -0.47 9.14
C ILE A 107 0.06 0.78 9.82
N TYR A 108 -0.52 1.95 9.55
CA TYR A 108 -0.07 3.19 10.16
C TYR A 108 -0.36 3.26 11.68
N ASP A 109 -1.49 2.74 12.13
CA ASP A 109 -1.81 2.64 13.55
C ASP A 109 -0.84 1.71 14.29
N GLU A 110 -0.49 0.57 13.69
CA GLU A 110 0.52 -0.37 14.22
C GLU A 110 1.90 0.27 14.32
N TYR A 111 2.33 1.03 13.30
CA TYR A 111 3.54 1.83 13.34
C TYR A 111 3.53 2.82 14.51
N LYS A 112 2.46 3.61 14.67
CA LYS A 112 2.34 4.60 15.76
C LYS A 112 2.50 3.90 17.12
N ASN A 113 1.85 2.77 17.32
CA ASN A 113 1.93 1.98 18.55
C ASN A 113 3.34 1.47 18.82
N THR A 114 4.03 0.96 17.80
CA THR A 114 5.40 0.45 17.91
C THR A 114 6.38 1.58 18.25
N ARG A 115 6.26 2.72 17.55
CA ARG A 115 7.07 3.91 17.83
C ARG A 115 6.88 4.43 19.26
N MET A 116 5.65 4.48 19.76
CA MET A 116 5.37 4.92 21.14
C MET A 116 6.03 4.01 22.18
N LYS A 117 5.96 2.69 21.99
CA LYS A 117 6.63 1.72 22.88
C LYS A 117 8.15 1.93 22.92
N ASN A 118 8.78 2.17 21.77
CA ASN A 118 10.23 2.37 21.69
C ASN A 118 10.71 3.69 22.30
N LYS A 119 9.85 4.72 22.38
CA LYS A 119 10.17 5.99 23.06
C LYS A 119 10.02 5.93 24.59
N SER A 120 9.31 4.92 25.10
CA SER A 120 9.10 4.73 26.55
C SER A 120 10.14 3.82 27.21
N ASN A 121 11.03 3.20 26.43
CA ASN A 121 12.16 2.40 26.89
C ASN A 121 13.46 3.20 26.76
#